data_AF-A0A1I6F1B5-F1
#
_entry.id   AF-A0A1I6F1B5-F1
#
_cell.length_a   1.000
_cell.length_b   1.000
_cell.length_c   1.000
_cell.angle_alpha   90.00
_cell.angle_beta   90.00
_cell.angle_gamma   90.00
#
_symmetry.space_group_name_H-M   'P 1'
#
loop_
_entity.id
_entity.type
_entity.pdbx_description
1 polymer ?
#
loop_
_entity_poly.entity_id
_entity_poly.type
_entity_poly.pdbx_seq_one_letter_code
_entity_poly.pdbx_strand_id
1 'polypeptide(L)'
;MERQLTGLLVLALLAGCASPPAPPQLVDQQRYTQDMRAGSAKFSWPDGRNPDLGVLAEKSGPGPDKAPAGSERIVLEITNSCAWYLGWEDARKRGDQTAQTAALKVMDEVLPTFSPEDPDGQRYARETAAKAKAGDGSLAADYVANNCESVLWK
;
A
#
# COMPACT_ATOMS: atom_id res chain seq x y z
N MET A 1 -69.26 8.15 -14.30
CA MET A 1 -68.89 7.48 -15.56
C MET A 1 -67.63 8.16 -16.06
N GLU A 2 -66.47 7.62 -15.67
CA GLU A 2 -65.46 6.96 -16.55
C GLU A 2 -64.33 7.96 -16.87
N ARG A 3 -63.19 7.97 -16.13
CA ARG A 3 -61.91 7.24 -16.37
C ARG A 3 -61.52 7.27 -17.86
N GLN A 4 -60.39 7.87 -18.28
CA GLN A 4 -59.00 7.39 -18.17
C GLN A 4 -58.03 8.57 -18.46
N LEU A 5 -56.99 8.89 -17.68
CA LEU A 5 -55.66 8.26 -17.54
C LEU A 5 -54.87 8.09 -18.87
N THR A 6 -53.95 9.01 -19.17
CA THR A 6 -52.61 8.64 -19.69
C THR A 6 -51.62 9.81 -19.52
N GLY A 7 -50.81 9.73 -18.46
CA GLY A 7 -49.62 10.57 -18.31
C GLY A 7 -48.49 10.00 -19.15
N LEU A 8 -47.99 10.79 -20.09
CA LEU A 8 -46.75 10.52 -20.82
C LEU A 8 -45.56 10.91 -19.93
N LEU A 9 -45.13 9.96 -19.10
CA LEU A 9 -43.79 9.98 -18.50
C LEU A 9 -42.79 9.66 -19.61
N VAL A 10 -42.18 10.70 -20.17
CA VAL A 10 -40.97 10.58 -20.98
C VAL A 10 -39.84 10.22 -20.02
N LEU A 11 -39.56 8.92 -19.86
CA LEU A 11 -38.30 8.45 -19.31
C LEU A 11 -37.20 8.82 -20.32
N ALA A 12 -36.53 9.95 -20.07
CA ALA A 12 -35.24 10.24 -20.66
C ALA A 12 -34.23 9.24 -20.08
N LEU A 13 -34.06 8.10 -20.77
CA LEU A 13 -32.92 7.22 -20.61
C LEU A 13 -31.67 8.02 -20.97
N LEU A 14 -31.02 8.60 -19.96
CA LEU A 14 -29.61 8.97 -20.02
C LEU A 14 -28.82 7.67 -20.19
N ALA A 15 -28.75 7.19 -21.43
CA ALA A 15 -27.73 6.26 -21.87
C ALA A 15 -26.39 7.00 -21.85
N GLY A 16 -25.88 7.29 -20.64
CA GLY A 16 -24.46 7.54 -20.47
C GLY A 16 -23.76 6.29 -20.93
N CYS A 17 -23.01 6.38 -22.02
CA CYS A 17 -22.11 5.34 -22.49
C CYS A 17 -21.06 5.09 -21.39
N ALA A 18 -21.41 4.30 -20.38
CA ALA A 18 -20.45 3.66 -19.52
C ALA A 18 -19.74 2.64 -20.40
N SER A 19 -18.71 3.10 -21.11
CA SER A 19 -17.78 2.18 -21.77
C SER A 19 -17.27 1.24 -20.68
N PRO A 20 -17.29 -0.08 -20.90
CA PRO A 20 -16.73 -1.00 -19.92
C PRO A 20 -15.29 -0.55 -19.61
N PRO A 21 -14.88 -0.60 -18.33
CA PRO A 21 -13.53 -0.20 -17.97
C PRO A 21 -12.53 -0.96 -18.84
N ALA A 22 -11.51 -0.24 -19.33
CA ALA A 22 -10.49 -0.86 -20.15
C ALA A 22 -9.88 -2.04 -19.37
N PRO A 23 -9.62 -3.19 -20.03
CA PRO A 23 -8.98 -4.31 -19.37
C PRO A 23 -7.64 -3.84 -18.77
N PRO A 24 -7.27 -4.34 -17.58
CA PRO A 24 -6.04 -3.93 -16.93
C PRO A 24 -4.84 -4.22 -17.83
N GLN A 25 -3.96 -3.24 -17.97
CA GLN A 25 -2.70 -3.44 -18.67
C GLN A 25 -1.86 -4.46 -17.90
N LEU A 26 -1.34 -5.47 -18.59
CA LEU A 26 -0.49 -6.49 -18.00
C LEU A 26 0.98 -6.23 -18.36
N VAL A 27 1.88 -6.43 -17.40
CA VAL A 27 3.34 -6.25 -17.54
C VAL A 27 4.07 -7.55 -17.22
N ASP A 28 5.18 -7.78 -17.93
CA ASP A 28 6.09 -8.89 -17.64
C ASP A 28 7.07 -8.54 -16.51
N GLN A 29 7.91 -9.52 -16.12
CA GLN A 29 8.90 -9.37 -15.06
C GLN A 29 9.90 -8.24 -15.32
N GLN A 30 10.33 -8.04 -16.57
CA GLN A 30 11.31 -7.01 -16.90
C GLN A 30 10.71 -5.62 -16.66
N ARG A 31 9.49 -5.39 -17.14
CA ARG A 31 8.80 -4.12 -16.94
C ARG A 31 8.43 -3.89 -15.48
N TYR A 32 7.91 -4.90 -14.79
CA TYR A 32 7.64 -4.86 -13.35
C TYR A 32 8.87 -4.44 -12.54
N THR A 33 10.03 -5.02 -12.84
CA THR A 33 11.30 -4.68 -12.16
C THR A 33 11.72 -3.23 -12.42
N GLN A 34 11.52 -2.72 -13.63
CA GLN A 34 11.81 -1.32 -13.96
C GLN A 34 10.86 -0.36 -13.22
N ASP A 35 9.57 -0.67 -13.22
CA ASP A 35 8.55 0.14 -12.57
C ASP A 35 8.75 0.13 -11.04
N MET A 36 9.14 -1.00 -10.43
CA MET A 36 9.49 -1.06 -9.01
C MET A 36 10.66 -0.13 -8.65
N ARG A 37 11.73 -0.14 -9.47
CA ARG A 37 12.87 0.77 -9.26
C ARG A 37 12.47 2.24 -9.39
N ALA A 38 11.68 2.57 -10.40
CA ALA A 38 11.18 3.92 -10.59
C ALA A 38 10.24 4.36 -9.46
N GLY A 39 9.38 3.45 -8.99
CA GLY A 39 8.42 3.68 -7.91
C GLY A 39 9.09 3.87 -6.55
N SER A 40 10.16 3.12 -6.26
CA SER A 40 10.85 3.15 -4.96
C SER A 40 11.37 4.54 -4.59
N ALA A 41 11.71 5.38 -5.57
CA ALA A 41 12.19 6.75 -5.33
C ALA A 41 11.11 7.69 -4.77
N LYS A 42 9.83 7.28 -4.80
CA LYS A 42 8.71 8.03 -4.23
C LYS A 42 8.52 7.77 -2.73
N PHE A 43 9.24 6.79 -2.18
CA PHE A 43 9.18 6.40 -0.79
C PHE A 43 10.43 6.88 -0.04
N SER A 44 10.24 7.24 1.23
CA SER A 44 11.34 7.42 2.17
C SER A 44 11.57 6.14 2.95
N TRP A 45 12.82 5.85 3.28
CA TRP A 45 13.22 4.62 3.98
C TRP A 45 13.94 5.01 5.27
N PRO A 46 13.71 4.30 6.39
CA PRO A 46 14.54 4.47 7.57
C PRO A 46 15.96 3.95 7.31
N ASP A 47 16.92 4.47 8.08
CA ASP A 47 18.33 4.07 7.96
C ASP A 47 18.51 2.56 8.10
N GLY A 48 19.30 1.96 7.18
CA GLY A 48 19.58 0.52 7.14
C GLY A 48 18.38 -0.37 6.79
N ARG A 49 17.29 0.23 6.29
CA ARG A 49 16.05 -0.47 5.91
C ARG A 49 15.63 -0.13 4.49
N ASN A 50 16.59 0.12 3.59
CA ASN A 50 16.29 0.23 2.16
C ASN A 50 16.23 -1.19 1.56
N PRO A 51 15.14 -1.58 0.89
CA PRO A 51 15.06 -2.92 0.32
C PRO A 51 16.03 -3.10 -0.86
N ASP A 52 16.57 -4.31 -1.01
CA ASP A 52 17.19 -4.72 -2.27
C ASP A 52 16.10 -4.87 -3.34
N LEU A 53 15.97 -3.86 -4.19
CA LEU A 53 14.93 -3.81 -5.23
C LEU A 53 15.09 -4.90 -6.30
N GLY A 54 16.29 -5.46 -6.48
CA GLY A 54 16.48 -6.60 -7.38
C GLY A 54 15.85 -7.86 -6.80
N VAL A 55 16.17 -8.15 -5.54
CA VAL A 55 15.62 -9.31 -4.80
C VAL A 55 14.13 -9.15 -4.56
N LEU A 56 13.67 -7.94 -4.22
CA LEU A 56 12.25 -7.67 -4.01
C LEU A 56 11.46 -7.94 -5.30
N ALA A 57 11.90 -7.40 -6.44
CA ALA A 57 11.24 -7.61 -7.72
C ALA A 57 11.25 -9.08 -8.16
N GLU A 58 12.34 -9.80 -7.89
CA GLU A 58 12.42 -11.24 -8.17
C GLU A 58 11.41 -12.05 -7.35
N LYS A 59 11.27 -11.75 -6.06
CA LYS A 59 10.41 -12.52 -5.15
C LYS A 59 8.93 -12.15 -5.23
N SER A 60 8.60 -10.92 -5.61
CA SER A 60 7.21 -10.44 -5.64
C SER A 60 6.64 -10.27 -7.06
N GLY A 61 7.50 -10.36 -8.08
CA GLY A 61 7.11 -10.15 -9.47
C GLY A 61 6.33 -11.33 -10.05
N PRO A 62 5.80 -11.17 -11.28
CA PRO A 62 5.01 -12.21 -11.93
C PRO A 62 5.83 -13.43 -12.41
N GLY A 63 7.16 -13.40 -12.33
CA GLY A 63 8.01 -14.49 -12.81
C GLY A 63 7.81 -14.74 -14.31
N PRO A 64 7.48 -15.97 -14.75
CA PRO A 64 7.20 -16.26 -16.15
C PRO A 64 5.83 -15.73 -16.64
N ASP A 65 4.94 -15.34 -15.71
CA ASP A 65 3.60 -14.86 -16.03
C ASP A 65 3.58 -13.32 -16.23
N LYS A 66 2.40 -12.72 -16.15
CA LYS A 66 2.21 -11.26 -16.16
C LYS A 66 1.39 -10.80 -14.96
N ALA A 67 1.68 -9.59 -14.49
CA ALA A 67 0.92 -8.92 -13.44
C ALA A 67 0.19 -7.70 -13.99
N PRO A 68 -0.90 -7.24 -13.36
CA PRO A 68 -1.44 -5.91 -13.61
C PRO A 68 -0.36 -4.83 -13.42
N ALA A 69 -0.33 -3.86 -14.33
CA ALA A 69 0.49 -2.67 -14.19
C ALA A 69 0.10 -1.93 -12.90
N GLY A 70 1.07 -1.51 -12.10
CA GLY A 70 0.84 -0.86 -10.81
C GLY A 70 0.87 -1.81 -9.62
N SER A 71 0.87 -3.14 -9.81
CA SER A 71 0.99 -4.09 -8.70
C SER A 71 2.31 -3.97 -7.93
N GLU A 72 3.38 -3.48 -8.56
CA GLU A 72 4.65 -3.18 -7.90
C GLU A 72 4.53 -2.09 -6.83
N ARG A 73 3.60 -1.14 -7.01
CA ARG A 73 3.34 -0.09 -6.03
C ARG A 73 2.83 -0.68 -4.72
N ILE A 74 1.93 -1.66 -4.78
CA ILE A 74 1.36 -2.31 -3.59
C ILE A 74 2.49 -2.99 -2.79
N VAL A 75 3.39 -3.69 -3.48
CA VAL A 75 4.56 -4.31 -2.84
C VAL A 75 5.48 -3.27 -2.19
N LEU A 76 5.71 -2.14 -2.85
CA LEU A 76 6.51 -1.05 -2.28
C LEU A 76 5.83 -0.42 -1.04
N GLU A 77 4.52 -0.20 -1.05
CA GLU A 77 3.78 0.32 0.11
C GLU A 77 3.83 -0.62 1.31
N ILE A 78 3.65 -1.93 1.07
CA ILE A 78 3.79 -2.97 2.10
C ILE A 78 5.22 -2.99 2.64
N THR A 79 6.21 -3.03 1.76
CA THR A 79 7.64 -3.07 2.14
C THR A 79 8.05 -1.80 2.89
N ASN A 80 7.50 -0.65 2.52
CA ASN A 80 7.77 0.60 3.22
C ASN A 80 7.16 0.60 4.63
N SER A 81 5.94 0.09 4.78
CA SER A 81 5.32 -0.10 6.10
C SER A 81 6.16 -1.03 6.98
N CYS A 82 6.64 -2.16 6.43
CA CYS A 82 7.59 -3.04 7.10
C CYS A 82 8.83 -2.30 7.61
N ALA A 83 9.45 -1.49 6.75
CA ALA A 83 10.68 -0.77 7.04
C ALA A 83 10.49 0.19 8.23
N TRP A 84 9.39 0.95 8.24
CA TRP A 84 9.09 1.90 9.32
C TRP A 84 8.71 1.22 10.63
N TYR A 85 7.96 0.12 10.59
CA TYR A 85 7.64 -0.68 11.79
C TYR A 85 8.89 -1.30 12.41
N LEU A 86 9.76 -1.89 11.60
CA LEU A 86 11.05 -2.42 12.05
C LEU A 86 11.97 -1.31 12.57
N GLY A 87 12.06 -0.20 11.84
CA GLY A 87 12.89 0.95 12.21
C GLY A 87 12.48 1.57 13.55
N TRP A 88 11.17 1.69 13.79
CA TRP A 88 10.63 2.13 15.08
C TRP A 88 11.01 1.16 16.22
N GLU A 89 10.82 -0.14 16.02
CA GLU A 89 11.07 -1.14 17.05
C GLU A 89 12.57 -1.23 17.39
N ASP A 90 13.43 -1.17 16.38
CA ASP A 90 14.89 -1.13 16.58
C ASP A 90 15.30 0.15 17.32
N ALA A 91 14.71 1.31 17.00
CA ALA A 91 14.98 2.58 17.66
C ALA A 91 14.56 2.53 19.14
N ARG A 92 13.38 1.97 19.41
CA ARG A 92 12.87 1.74 20.76
C ARG A 92 13.81 0.84 21.57
N LYS A 93 14.26 -0.29 20.99
CA LYS A 93 15.17 -1.25 21.66
C LYS A 93 16.52 -0.65 22.00
N ARG A 94 17.08 0.21 21.14
CA ARG A 94 18.38 0.87 21.36
C ARG A 94 18.29 2.19 22.15
N GLY A 95 17.08 2.62 22.53
CA GLY A 95 16.85 3.87 23.27
C GLY A 95 17.04 5.14 22.45
N ASP A 96 17.01 5.05 21.11
CA ASP A 96 17.20 6.17 20.19
C ASP A 96 15.89 6.95 20.00
N GLN A 97 15.69 7.95 20.85
CA GLN A 97 14.47 8.76 20.89
C GLN A 97 14.24 9.57 19.59
N THR A 98 15.31 10.01 18.94
CA THR A 98 15.21 10.80 17.71
C THR A 98 14.67 9.93 16.57
N ALA A 99 15.26 8.75 16.36
CA ALA A 99 14.76 7.82 15.33
C ALA A 99 13.38 7.28 15.68
N GLN A 100 13.10 7.01 16.96
CA GLN A 100 11.78 6.56 17.39
C GLN A 100 10.70 7.60 17.06
N THR A 101 10.94 8.87 17.37
CA THR A 101 10.02 9.97 17.06
C THR A 101 9.82 10.14 15.57
N ALA A 102 10.91 10.07 14.78
CA ALA A 102 10.83 10.16 13.32
C ALA A 102 9.99 9.01 12.73
N ALA A 103 10.21 7.78 13.18
CA ALA A 103 9.45 6.63 12.72
C ALA A 103 7.96 6.72 13.11
N LEU A 104 7.66 7.10 14.35
CA LEU A 104 6.27 7.30 14.79
C LEU A 104 5.55 8.35 13.96
N LYS A 105 6.23 9.43 13.56
CA LYS A 105 5.66 10.45 12.68
C LYS A 105 5.27 9.86 11.32
N VAL A 106 6.15 9.08 10.70
CA VAL A 106 5.85 8.45 9.41
C VAL A 106 4.72 7.42 9.54
N MET A 107 4.74 6.60 10.59
CA MET A 107 3.68 5.62 10.87
C MET A 107 2.30 6.29 11.03
N ASP A 108 2.24 7.48 11.60
CA ASP A 108 1.00 8.20 11.88
C ASP A 108 0.52 9.05 10.69
N GLU A 109 1.44 9.73 10.01
CA GLU A 109 1.09 10.75 9.01
C GLU A 109 1.20 10.27 7.57
N VAL A 110 2.03 9.26 7.28
CA VAL A 110 2.33 8.83 5.91
C VAL A 110 1.70 7.49 5.59
N LEU A 111 1.97 6.45 6.38
CA LEU A 111 1.48 5.09 6.07
C LEU A 111 -0.06 5.02 5.90
N PRO A 112 -0.87 5.74 6.71
CA PRO A 112 -2.32 5.73 6.54
C PRO A 112 -2.84 6.44 5.27
N THR A 113 -1.96 7.04 4.47
CA THR A 113 -2.31 7.70 3.20
C THR A 113 -2.07 6.81 1.98
N PHE A 114 -1.38 5.67 2.16
CA PHE A 114 -1.23 4.64 1.14
C PHE A 114 -2.59 4.03 0.79
N SER A 115 -2.70 3.51 -0.44
CA SER A 115 -3.92 2.97 -1.06
C SER A 115 -5.24 3.56 -0.52
N PRO A 116 -5.65 4.78 -0.93
CA PRO A 116 -6.93 5.37 -0.54
C PRO A 116 -8.16 4.53 -0.91
N GLU A 117 -8.01 3.61 -1.85
CA GLU A 117 -8.97 2.58 -2.18
C GLU A 117 -9.12 1.47 -1.13
N ASP A 118 -8.22 1.37 -0.15
CA ASP A 118 -8.21 0.39 0.95
C ASP A 118 -8.39 1.07 2.33
N PRO A 119 -9.62 1.43 2.71
CA PRO A 119 -9.90 2.07 3.99
C PRO A 119 -9.59 1.18 5.21
N ASP A 120 -9.57 -0.14 5.04
CA ASP A 120 -9.24 -1.09 6.11
C ASP A 120 -7.74 -1.11 6.39
N GLY A 121 -6.91 -1.15 5.34
CA GLY A 121 -5.46 -0.98 5.46
C GLY A 121 -5.09 0.36 6.09
N GLN A 122 -5.75 1.44 5.68
CA GLN A 122 -5.54 2.77 6.28
C GLN A 122 -5.92 2.82 7.76
N ARG A 123 -7.03 2.17 8.14
CA ARG A 123 -7.43 2.07 9.55
C ARG A 123 -6.39 1.27 10.34
N TYR A 124 -5.94 0.14 9.82
CA TYR A 124 -4.92 -0.69 10.45
C TYR A 124 -3.62 0.08 10.69
N ALA A 125 -3.18 0.89 9.72
CA ALA A 125 -1.99 1.74 9.87
C ALA A 125 -2.15 2.77 11.00
N ARG A 126 -3.32 3.43 11.09
CA ARG A 126 -3.62 4.38 12.20
C ARG A 126 -3.63 3.69 13.56
N GLU A 127 -4.26 2.53 13.66
CA GLU A 127 -4.30 1.75 14.91
C GLU A 127 -2.91 1.27 15.33
N THR A 128 -2.09 0.86 14.36
CA THR A 128 -0.69 0.47 14.58
C THR A 128 0.13 1.65 15.11
N ALA A 129 -0.01 2.83 14.50
CA ALA A 129 0.66 4.04 14.98
C ALA A 129 0.21 4.44 16.40
N ALA A 130 -1.09 4.36 16.70
CA ALA A 130 -1.63 4.67 18.02
C ALA A 130 -1.08 3.72 19.10
N LYS A 131 -1.03 2.41 18.84
CA LYS A 131 -0.44 1.42 19.74
C LYS A 131 1.06 1.63 19.93
N ALA A 132 1.79 1.87 18.83
CA ALA A 132 3.23 2.14 18.90
C ALA A 132 3.55 3.41 19.73
N LYS A 133 2.75 4.47 19.61
CA LYS A 133 2.85 5.67 20.47
C LYS A 133 2.63 5.35 21.95
N ALA A 134 1.77 4.38 22.27
CA ALA A 134 1.55 3.88 23.63
C ALA A 134 2.63 2.87 24.08
N GLY A 135 3.65 2.60 23.27
CA GLY A 135 4.72 1.63 23.56
C GLY A 135 4.36 0.17 23.26
N ASP A 136 3.20 -0.07 22.66
CA ASP A 136 2.73 -1.40 22.27
C ASP A 136 3.06 -1.66 20.79
N GLY A 137 4.02 -2.55 20.54
CA GLY A 137 4.46 -2.93 19.19
C GLY A 137 3.71 -4.10 18.56
N SER A 138 2.63 -4.62 19.18
CA SER A 138 1.97 -5.85 18.75
C SER A 138 1.53 -5.83 17.29
N LEU A 139 0.76 -4.82 16.86
CA LEU A 139 0.30 -4.74 15.47
C LEU A 139 1.45 -4.53 14.48
N ALA A 140 2.46 -3.74 14.85
CA ALA A 140 3.64 -3.56 14.02
C ALA A 140 4.37 -4.89 13.80
N ALA A 141 4.52 -5.69 14.86
CA ALA A 141 5.13 -7.01 14.80
C ALA A 141 4.30 -8.00 13.98
N ASP A 142 2.97 -8.02 14.18
CA ASP A 142 2.06 -8.90 13.44
C ASP A 142 2.08 -8.58 11.94
N TYR A 143 2.04 -7.29 11.58
CA TYR A 143 2.17 -6.87 10.19
C TYR A 143 3.49 -7.32 9.61
N VAL A 144 4.59 -7.14 10.35
CA VAL A 144 5.92 -7.51 9.89
C VAL A 144 6.04 -9.01 9.64
N ALA A 145 5.56 -9.82 10.57
CA ALA A 145 5.60 -11.28 10.48
C ALA A 145 4.85 -11.81 9.25
N ASN A 146 3.74 -11.18 8.88
CA ASN A 146 2.90 -11.64 7.78
C ASN A 146 3.34 -11.14 6.40
N ASN A 147 4.13 -10.07 6.32
CA ASN A 147 4.37 -9.37 5.05
C ASN A 147 5.85 -9.27 4.64
N CYS A 148 6.79 -9.41 5.58
CA CYS A 148 8.15 -8.89 5.38
C CYS A 148 9.24 -9.95 5.42
N GLU A 149 8.89 -11.23 5.58
CA GLU A 149 9.86 -12.34 5.67
C GLU A 149 10.78 -12.43 4.45
N SER A 150 10.24 -12.11 3.26
CA SER A 150 10.97 -12.23 1.99
C SER A 150 11.88 -11.04 1.69
N VAL A 151 11.79 -9.93 2.44
CA VAL A 151 12.51 -8.69 2.13
C VAL A 151 13.97 -8.75 2.60
N LEU A 152 14.89 -8.47 1.68
CA LEU A 152 16.29 -8.26 1.98
C LEU A 152 16.57 -6.76 2.16
N TRP A 153 17.09 -6.36 3.32
CA TRP A 153 17.42 -4.97 3.66
C TRP A 153 18.90 -4.64 3.38
N LYS A 154 19.17 -3.39 3.02
CA LYS A 154 20.51 -2.81 2.79
C LYS A 154 20.66 -1.47 3.51
#